data_AF-A0A537EQ70-F1
#
_entry.id   AF-A0A537EQ70-F1
#
_cell.length_a   1.000
_cell.length_b   1.000
_cell.length_c   1.000
_cell.angle_alpha   90.00
_cell.angle_beta   90.00
_cell.angle_gamma   90.00
#
_symmetry.space_group_name_H-M   'P 1'
#
loop_
_entity.id
_entity.type
_entity.pdbx_description
1 polymer ?
#
loop_
_entity_poly.entity_id
_entity_poly.type
_entity_poly.pdbx_seq_one_letter_code
_entity_poly.pdbx_strand_id
1 'polypeptide(L)'
;MNERMFDETYNIREVLDDVIERVAMREKLIQTARQFAEKKRDERFNLAIRQFENLMTDFVKLYHPILESVRSHREYLQKELTGLRVALNTTHGMLEVSKGIEGLAGRVQRLEADMTELEVIIKEKTKVAEKIDDLLNRVKPYASGTAGIGGSMPMSDVLGGMPKDLFLDLPEPGREAGSAKKQGPRA
;
A
#
# COMPACT_ATOMS: atom_id res chain seq x y z
N MET A 1 5.08 -34.81 -14.55
CA MET A 1 5.40 -33.54 -15.23
C MET A 1 4.81 -32.46 -14.33
N ASN A 2 5.64 -31.83 -13.49
CA ASN A 2 5.17 -30.89 -12.48
C ASN A 2 4.68 -29.63 -13.17
N GLU A 3 3.35 -29.47 -13.26
CA GLU A 3 2.76 -28.17 -13.53
C GLU A 3 3.32 -27.21 -12.50
N ARG A 4 4.06 -26.22 -12.98
CA ARG A 4 4.36 -25.01 -12.23
C ARG A 4 3.01 -24.38 -11.92
N MET A 5 2.37 -24.78 -10.82
CA MET A 5 1.22 -24.08 -10.28
C MET A 5 1.65 -22.62 -10.17
N PHE A 6 0.94 -21.76 -10.87
CA PHE A 6 1.06 -20.33 -10.72
C PHE A 6 0.97 -20.05 -9.22
N ASP A 7 2.04 -19.55 -8.60
CA ASP A 7 2.02 -19.24 -7.17
C ASP A 7 1.14 -18.00 -7.00
N GLU A 8 -0.16 -18.21 -6.77
CA GLU A 8 -1.12 -17.15 -6.48
C GLU A 8 -0.64 -16.27 -5.31
N THR A 9 0.13 -16.87 -4.38
CA THR A 9 0.80 -16.19 -3.27
C THR A 9 1.93 -15.26 -3.73
N TYR A 10 2.64 -15.59 -4.81
CA TYR A 10 3.68 -14.74 -5.39
C TYR A 10 3.05 -13.49 -6.03
N ASN A 11 1.99 -13.68 -6.83
CA ASN A 11 1.28 -12.57 -7.45
C ASN A 11 0.68 -11.63 -6.40
N ILE A 12 0.12 -12.17 -5.32
CA ILE A 12 -0.42 -11.36 -4.22
C ILE A 12 0.71 -10.61 -3.50
N ARG A 13 1.89 -11.22 -3.31
CA ARG A 13 3.04 -10.54 -2.69
C ARG A 13 3.56 -9.37 -3.53
N GLU A 14 3.72 -9.54 -4.85
CA GLU A 14 4.15 -8.45 -5.73
C GLU A 14 3.12 -7.32 -5.80
N VAL A 15 1.83 -7.67 -5.93
CA VAL A 15 0.74 -6.69 -5.91
C VAL A 15 0.70 -5.95 -4.57
N LEU A 16 0.91 -6.67 -3.45
CA LEU A 16 0.95 -6.09 -2.12
C LEU A 16 2.11 -5.09 -1.98
N ASP A 17 3.32 -5.46 -2.42
CA ASP A 17 4.49 -4.59 -2.32
C ASP A 17 4.33 -3.33 -3.23
N ASP A 18 3.79 -3.47 -4.46
CA ASP A 18 3.52 -2.32 -5.35
C ASP A 18 2.46 -1.37 -4.75
N VAL A 19 1.36 -1.93 -4.20
CA VAL A 19 0.32 -1.11 -3.57
C VAL A 19 0.87 -0.41 -2.32
N ILE A 20 1.66 -1.09 -1.49
CA ILE A 20 2.32 -0.49 -0.31
C ILE A 20 3.22 0.66 -0.73
N GLU A 21 4.06 0.49 -1.76
CA GLU A 21 4.97 1.53 -2.24
C GLU A 21 4.18 2.75 -2.75
N ARG A 22 3.13 2.52 -3.54
CA ARG A 22 2.26 3.58 -4.06
C ARG A 22 1.53 4.35 -2.97
N VAL A 23 1.07 3.68 -1.92
CA VAL A 23 0.47 4.30 -0.73
C VAL A 23 1.53 5.11 0.02
N ALA A 24 2.71 4.52 0.27
CA ALA A 24 3.78 5.17 1.01
C ALA A 24 4.29 6.45 0.32
N MET A 25 4.43 6.45 -1.00
CA MET A 25 4.82 7.64 -1.76
C MET A 25 3.79 8.77 -1.59
N ARG A 26 2.50 8.45 -1.67
CA ARG A 26 1.41 9.45 -1.52
C ARG A 26 1.35 10.01 -0.11
N GLU A 27 1.49 9.17 0.91
CA GLU A 27 1.57 9.62 2.30
C GLU A 27 2.79 10.53 2.54
N LYS A 28 3.94 10.18 1.96
CA LYS A 28 5.15 11.02 2.05
C LYS A 28 4.94 12.38 1.39
N LEU A 29 4.22 12.46 0.27
CA LEU A 29 3.85 13.72 -0.37
C LEU A 29 2.96 14.56 0.54
N ILE A 30 1.90 13.98 1.10
CA ILE A 30 0.99 14.66 2.04
C ILE A 30 1.78 15.16 3.27
N GLN A 31 2.63 14.32 3.85
CA GLN A 31 3.42 14.67 5.04
C GLN A 31 4.42 15.79 4.74
N THR A 32 5.09 15.74 3.58
CA THR A 32 6.03 16.78 3.15
C THR A 32 5.29 18.10 2.93
N ALA A 33 4.11 18.07 2.31
CA ALA A 33 3.28 19.25 2.13
C ALA A 33 2.84 19.86 3.48
N ARG A 34 2.45 19.02 4.46
CA ARG A 34 2.13 19.45 5.83
C ARG A 34 3.32 20.11 6.52
N GLN A 35 4.49 19.49 6.49
CA GLN A 35 5.71 20.08 7.07
C GLN A 35 6.11 21.39 6.39
N PHE A 36 5.89 21.52 5.09
CA PHE A 36 6.17 22.75 4.35
C PHE A 36 5.19 23.86 4.70
N ALA A 37 3.90 23.55 4.78
CA ALA A 37 2.84 24.47 5.21
C ALA A 37 3.12 25.03 6.62
N GLU A 38 3.48 24.15 7.56
CA GLU A 38 3.79 24.51 8.94
C GLU A 38 4.99 25.47 9.02
N LYS A 39 6.05 25.20 8.25
CA LYS A 39 7.25 26.07 8.18
C LYS A 39 6.94 27.45 7.58
N LYS A 40 6.07 27.51 6.57
CA LYS A 40 5.75 28.75 5.85
C LYS A 40 4.61 29.55 6.49
N ARG A 41 3.82 28.93 7.38
CA ARG A 41 2.61 29.52 8.00
C ARG A 41 1.67 30.16 6.97
N ASP A 42 1.56 29.54 5.80
CA ASP A 42 0.75 30.04 4.69
C ASP A 42 -0.41 29.07 4.41
N GLU A 43 -1.63 29.62 4.48
CA GLU A 43 -2.88 28.88 4.33
C GLU A 43 -3.09 28.33 2.91
N ARG A 44 -2.41 28.86 1.89
CA ARG A 44 -2.47 28.32 0.52
C ARG A 44 -2.01 26.87 0.44
N PHE A 45 -1.06 26.48 1.31
CA PHE A 45 -0.61 25.09 1.37
C PHE A 45 -1.65 24.16 1.99
N ASN A 46 -2.58 24.66 2.81
CA ASN A 46 -3.68 23.86 3.34
C ASN A 46 -4.61 23.38 2.22
N LEU A 47 -4.84 24.20 1.19
CA LEU A 47 -5.61 23.80 0.00
C LEU A 47 -4.89 22.69 -0.78
N ALA A 48 -3.58 22.82 -0.99
CA ALA A 48 -2.78 21.81 -1.67
C ALA A 48 -2.74 20.48 -0.89
N ILE A 49 -2.62 20.53 0.44
CA ILE A 49 -2.69 19.33 1.30
C ILE A 49 -4.02 18.61 1.13
N ARG A 50 -5.15 19.34 1.16
CA ARG A 50 -6.48 18.76 0.94
C ARG A 50 -6.60 18.11 -0.45
N GLN A 51 -5.98 18.69 -1.48
CA GLN A 51 -5.96 18.09 -2.82
C GLN A 51 -5.19 16.76 -2.83
N PHE A 52 -4.04 16.69 -2.15
CA PHE A 52 -3.30 15.43 -2.03
C PHE A 52 -4.08 14.36 -1.25
N GLU A 53 -4.81 14.76 -0.20
CA GLU A 53 -5.69 13.85 0.56
C GLU A 53 -6.88 13.35 -0.27
N ASN A 54 -7.46 14.21 -1.12
CA ASN A 54 -8.51 13.81 -2.06
C ASN A 54 -7.98 12.84 -3.11
N LEU A 55 -6.79 13.10 -3.69
CA LEU A 55 -6.14 12.17 -4.61
C LEU A 55 -5.81 10.83 -3.97
N MET A 56 -5.44 10.82 -2.68
CA MET A 56 -5.23 9.59 -1.91
C MET A 56 -6.55 8.82 -1.73
N THR A 57 -7.64 9.53 -1.46
CA THR A 57 -8.98 8.94 -1.36
C THR A 57 -9.42 8.30 -2.69
N ASP A 58 -9.23 9.00 -3.81
CA ASP A 58 -9.56 8.48 -5.14
C ASP A 58 -8.67 7.30 -5.54
N PHE A 59 -7.40 7.34 -5.18
CA PHE A 59 -6.50 6.19 -5.33
C PHE A 59 -7.01 4.98 -4.54
N VAL A 60 -7.39 5.13 -3.27
CA VAL A 60 -7.93 4.03 -2.46
C VAL A 60 -9.23 3.48 -3.04
N LYS A 61 -10.11 4.33 -3.57
CA LYS A 61 -11.33 3.89 -4.28
C LYS A 61 -11.02 3.10 -5.53
N LEU A 62 -10.06 3.56 -6.34
CA LEU A 62 -9.64 2.87 -7.56
C LEU A 62 -9.08 1.47 -7.27
N TYR A 63 -8.31 1.35 -6.18
CA TYR A 63 -7.70 0.08 -5.76
C TYR A 63 -8.62 -0.75 -4.85
N HIS A 64 -9.86 -0.31 -4.61
CA HIS A 64 -10.77 -1.00 -3.70
C HIS A 64 -10.97 -2.50 -4.01
N PRO A 65 -11.15 -2.95 -5.27
CA PRO A 65 -11.27 -4.37 -5.57
C PRO A 65 -10.01 -5.18 -5.19
N ILE A 66 -8.83 -4.59 -5.37
CA ILE A 66 -7.55 -5.20 -5.02
C ILE A 66 -7.43 -5.27 -3.49
N LEU A 67 -7.77 -4.19 -2.78
CA LEU A 67 -7.77 -4.15 -1.31
C LEU A 67 -8.74 -5.18 -0.71
N GLU A 68 -9.88 -5.43 -1.36
CA GLU A 68 -10.83 -6.46 -0.93
C GLU A 68 -10.29 -7.88 -1.15
N SER A 69 -9.62 -8.12 -2.28
CA SER A 69 -8.91 -9.39 -2.53
C SER A 69 -7.80 -9.62 -1.50
N VAL A 70 -7.03 -8.57 -1.18
CA VAL A 70 -5.99 -8.60 -0.14
C VAL A 70 -6.60 -8.89 1.24
N ARG A 71 -7.76 -8.31 1.58
CA ARG A 71 -8.48 -8.61 2.82
C ARG A 71 -8.94 -10.06 2.88
N SER A 72 -9.52 -10.59 1.79
CA SER A 72 -9.91 -12.00 1.72
C SER A 72 -8.70 -12.93 1.88
N HIS A 73 -7.57 -12.58 1.26
CA HIS A 73 -6.32 -13.34 1.44
C HIS A 73 -5.81 -13.27 2.89
N ARG A 74 -5.98 -12.15 3.58
CA ARG A 74 -5.63 -12.02 5.01
C ARG A 74 -6.43 -12.95 5.91
N GLU A 75 -7.72 -13.10 5.63
CA GLU A 75 -8.59 -14.05 6.34
C GLU A 75 -8.19 -15.50 6.07
N TYR A 76 -7.84 -15.82 4.82
CA TYR A 76 -7.32 -17.12 4.45
C TYR A 76 -6.01 -17.43 5.18
N LEU A 77 -5.04 -16.51 5.14
CA LEU A 77 -3.76 -16.63 5.86
C LEU A 77 -3.96 -16.85 7.36
N GLN A 78 -4.97 -16.22 7.96
CA GLN A 78 -5.27 -16.41 9.38
C GLN A 78 -5.71 -17.85 9.69
N LYS A 79 -6.57 -18.41 8.85
CA LYS A 79 -7.02 -19.80 8.98
C LYS A 79 -5.85 -20.77 8.77
N GLU A 80 -5.02 -20.51 7.77
CA GLU A 80 -3.85 -21.32 7.47
C GLU A 80 -2.82 -21.29 8.61
N LEU A 81 -2.50 -20.10 9.14
CA LEU A 81 -1.62 -19.95 10.29
C LEU A 81 -2.14 -20.68 11.54
N THR A 82 -3.46 -20.66 11.74
CA THR A 82 -4.09 -21.40 12.84
C THR A 82 -3.88 -22.91 12.66
N GLY A 83 -4.11 -23.43 11.45
CA GLY A 83 -3.86 -24.84 11.12
C GLY A 83 -2.40 -25.25 11.29
N LEU A 84 -1.47 -24.43 10.79
CA LEU A 84 -0.03 -24.67 10.92
C LEU A 84 0.43 -24.67 12.38
N ARG A 85 -0.11 -23.78 13.23
CA ARG A 85 0.19 -23.77 14.67
C ARG A 85 -0.31 -25.02 15.39
N VAL A 86 -1.49 -25.52 15.00
CA VAL A 86 -2.01 -26.80 15.52
C VAL A 86 -1.13 -27.97 15.09
N ALA A 87 -0.69 -27.99 13.82
CA ALA A 87 0.24 -28.99 13.32
C ALA A 87 1.57 -28.94 14.08
N LEU A 88 2.15 -27.75 14.26
CA LEU A 88 3.38 -27.55 15.03
C LEU A 88 3.25 -28.08 16.47
N ASN A 89 2.16 -27.74 17.16
CA ASN A 89 1.91 -28.23 18.53
C ASN A 89 1.77 -29.76 18.58
N THR A 90 1.16 -30.34 17.56
CA THR A 90 1.01 -31.80 17.45
C THR A 90 2.36 -32.47 17.23
N THR A 91 3.17 -31.96 16.29
CA THR A 91 4.53 -32.45 16.02
C THR A 91 5.41 -32.30 17.26
N HIS A 92 5.29 -31.19 17.98
CA HIS A 92 5.98 -30.97 19.25
C HIS A 92 5.58 -32.00 20.30
N GLY A 93 4.28 -32.26 20.49
CA GLY A 93 3.81 -33.30 21.40
C GLY A 93 4.32 -34.69 21.02
N MET A 94 4.33 -35.02 19.73
CA MET A 94 4.88 -36.28 19.22
C MET A 94 6.39 -36.40 19.46
N LEU A 95 7.13 -35.29 19.33
CA LEU A 95 8.57 -35.24 19.59
C LEU A 95 8.87 -35.53 21.06
N GLU A 96 8.17 -34.87 21.98
CA GLU A 96 8.35 -35.07 23.43
C GLU A 96 8.07 -36.52 23.85
N VAL A 97 7.01 -37.15 23.31
CA VAL A 97 6.74 -38.57 23.55
C VAL A 97 7.83 -39.46 22.94
N SER A 98 8.31 -39.14 21.73
CA SER A 98 9.29 -39.97 21.02
C SER A 98 10.69 -39.92 21.63
N LYS A 99 11.08 -38.81 22.27
CA LYS A 99 12.37 -38.66 22.97
C LYS A 99 12.53 -39.63 24.14
N GLY A 100 11.43 -40.03 24.78
CA GLY A 100 11.43 -40.96 25.92
C GLY A 100 11.50 -42.44 25.54
N ILE A 101 11.53 -42.79 24.25
CA ILE A 101 11.44 -44.18 23.78
C ILE A 101 12.75 -44.58 23.09
N GLU A 102 13.41 -45.60 23.64
CA GLU A 102 14.61 -46.20 23.03
C GLU A 102 14.28 -46.77 21.63
N GLY A 103 15.19 -46.56 20.67
CA GLY A 103 15.03 -47.04 19.29
C GLY A 103 14.29 -46.09 18.34
N LEU A 104 13.77 -44.95 18.81
CA LEU A 104 13.09 -43.95 17.95
C LEU A 104 13.98 -42.78 17.50
N ALA A 105 15.30 -42.85 17.63
CA ALA A 105 16.22 -41.75 17.30
C ALA A 105 16.01 -41.17 15.88
N GLY A 106 15.81 -42.04 14.87
CA GLY A 106 15.55 -41.59 13.50
C GLY A 106 14.19 -40.91 13.31
N ARG A 107 13.20 -41.20 14.17
CA ARG A 107 11.90 -40.51 14.18
C ARG A 107 11.99 -39.16 14.90
N VAL A 108 12.77 -39.08 15.97
CA VAL A 108 13.06 -37.83 16.69
C VAL A 108 13.68 -36.81 15.74
N GLN A 109 14.73 -37.19 15.00
CA GLN A 109 15.39 -36.28 14.04
C GLN A 109 14.45 -35.77 12.94
N ARG A 110 13.53 -36.61 12.45
CA ARG A 110 12.52 -36.16 11.47
C ARG A 110 11.53 -35.18 12.08
N LEU A 111 11.03 -35.46 13.27
CA LEU A 111 10.10 -34.57 13.97
C LEU A 111 10.74 -33.22 14.30
N GLU A 112 12.04 -33.18 14.62
CA GLU A 112 12.80 -31.93 14.81
C GLU A 112 12.92 -31.13 13.50
N ALA A 113 13.19 -31.82 12.38
CA ALA A 113 13.22 -31.19 11.06
C ALA A 113 11.83 -30.63 10.66
N ASP A 114 10.77 -31.43 10.83
CA ASP A 114 9.39 -31.03 10.54
C ASP A 114 8.96 -29.83 11.40
N MET A 115 9.34 -29.80 12.69
CA MET A 115 9.10 -28.66 13.56
C MET A 115 9.80 -27.40 13.04
N THR A 116 11.07 -27.51 12.67
CA THR A 116 11.86 -26.38 12.15
C THR A 116 11.25 -25.84 10.85
N GLU A 117 10.83 -26.73 9.95
CA GLU A 117 10.17 -26.36 8.70
C GLU A 117 8.84 -25.63 8.97
N LEU A 118 7.99 -26.17 9.85
CA LEU A 118 6.74 -25.55 10.24
C LEU A 118 6.94 -24.16 10.86
N GLU A 119 7.96 -23.99 11.71
CA GLU A 119 8.32 -22.69 12.30
C GLU A 119 8.71 -21.66 11.23
N VAL A 120 9.51 -22.07 10.23
CA VAL A 120 9.89 -21.21 9.11
C VAL A 120 8.66 -20.78 8.31
N ILE A 121 7.80 -21.74 7.94
CA ILE A 121 6.58 -21.45 7.17
C ILE A 121 5.64 -20.51 7.95
N ILE A 122 5.42 -20.77 9.25
CA ILE A 122 4.60 -19.92 10.12
C ILE A 122 5.16 -18.50 10.17
N LYS A 123 6.49 -18.36 10.32
CA LYS A 123 7.16 -17.07 10.38
C LYS A 123 7.00 -16.28 9.08
N GLU A 124 7.18 -16.93 7.93
CA GLU A 124 7.02 -16.27 6.63
C GLU A 124 5.58 -15.81 6.39
N LYS A 125 4.58 -16.67 6.64
CA LYS A 125 3.17 -16.33 6.48
C LYS A 125 2.72 -15.25 7.47
N THR A 126 3.26 -15.24 8.69
CA THR A 126 3.00 -14.19 9.68
C THR A 126 3.50 -12.83 9.17
N LYS A 127 4.70 -12.75 8.59
CA LYS A 127 5.21 -11.49 8.01
C LYS A 127 4.32 -10.96 6.89
N VAL A 128 3.80 -11.85 6.03
CA VAL A 128 2.87 -11.43 4.96
C VAL A 128 1.57 -10.91 5.55
N ALA A 129 1.02 -11.58 6.57
CA ALA A 129 -0.18 -11.14 7.26
C ALA A 129 0.00 -9.76 7.92
N GLU A 130 1.15 -9.52 8.56
CA GLU A 130 1.51 -8.22 9.15
C GLU A 130 1.60 -7.12 8.09
N LYS A 131 2.26 -7.37 6.95
CA LYS A 131 2.31 -6.41 5.83
C LYS A 131 0.92 -6.03 5.33
N ILE A 132 0.00 -7.00 5.25
CA ILE A 132 -1.38 -6.73 4.84
C ILE A 132 -2.10 -5.88 5.89
N ASP A 133 -1.97 -6.21 7.17
CA ASP A 133 -2.58 -5.45 8.27
C ASP A 133 -2.08 -3.99 8.27
N ASP A 134 -0.78 -3.78 8.05
CA ASP A 134 -0.19 -2.44 7.92
C ASP A 134 -0.76 -1.67 6.74
N LEU A 135 -0.88 -2.30 5.56
CA LEU A 135 -1.49 -1.66 4.39
C LEU A 135 -2.94 -1.26 4.69
N LEU A 136 -3.75 -2.19 5.23
CA LEU A 136 -5.16 -1.94 5.53
C LEU A 136 -5.32 -0.82 6.57
N ASN A 137 -4.44 -0.74 7.57
CA ASN A 137 -4.44 0.33 8.56
C ASN A 137 -4.09 1.70 7.94
N ARG A 138 -3.15 1.75 6.99
CA ARG A 138 -2.76 2.99 6.29
C ARG A 138 -3.85 3.53 5.37
N VAL A 139 -4.58 2.65 4.68
CA VAL A 139 -5.66 3.08 3.77
C VAL A 139 -6.97 3.40 4.51
N LYS A 140 -7.17 2.88 5.73
CA LYS A 140 -8.39 3.05 6.53
C LYS A 140 -8.88 4.51 6.67
N PRO A 141 -8.03 5.52 6.90
CA PRO A 141 -8.47 6.92 7.00
C PRO A 141 -9.09 7.46 5.70
N TYR A 142 -8.72 6.90 4.56
CA TYR A 142 -9.13 7.34 3.23
C TYR A 142 -10.26 6.47 2.64
N ALA A 143 -10.49 5.27 3.17
CA ALA A 143 -11.50 4.32 2.68
C ALA A 143 -12.95 4.78 2.92
N SER A 144 -13.21 5.54 3.99
CA SER A 144 -14.57 5.94 4.39
C SER A 144 -15.02 7.29 3.82
N GLY A 145 -14.20 7.95 2.98
CA GLY A 145 -14.50 9.30 2.49
C GLY A 145 -14.57 10.37 3.59
N THR A 146 -14.22 10.03 4.83
CA THR A 146 -14.20 10.92 6.00
C THR A 146 -12.82 11.55 6.20
N ALA A 147 -12.12 11.87 5.11
CA ALA A 147 -10.97 12.77 5.17
C ALA A 147 -11.50 14.20 5.34
N GLY A 148 -11.82 14.57 6.57
CA GLY A 148 -12.09 15.95 6.97
C GLY A 148 -13.47 16.49 6.59
N ILE A 149 -14.10 17.13 7.55
CA ILE A 149 -15.34 17.90 7.40
C ILE A 149 -15.11 19.00 6.35
N GLY A 150 -15.69 18.84 5.16
CA GLY A 150 -15.66 19.83 4.08
C GLY A 150 -15.91 19.17 2.74
N GLY A 151 -17.14 19.32 2.24
CA GLY A 151 -17.68 18.54 1.12
C GLY A 151 -16.76 18.41 -0.10
N SER A 152 -16.91 17.26 -0.76
CA SER A 152 -16.52 17.00 -2.14
C SER A 152 -16.84 18.20 -3.05
N MET A 153 -15.91 19.14 -3.19
CA MET A 153 -15.97 20.16 -4.22
C MET A 153 -15.54 19.52 -5.54
N PRO A 154 -16.32 19.70 -6.63
CA PRO A 154 -15.92 19.19 -7.94
C PRO A 154 -14.59 19.82 -8.36
N MET A 155 -13.70 19.03 -8.98
CA MET A 155 -12.37 19.48 -9.43
C MET A 155 -12.43 20.76 -10.30
N SER A 156 -13.54 20.98 -11.02
CA SER A 156 -13.79 22.17 -11.83
C SER A 156 -13.77 23.47 -11.04
N ASP A 157 -14.29 23.46 -9.81
CA ASP A 157 -14.45 24.67 -8.98
C ASP A 157 -13.14 25.05 -8.28
N VAL A 158 -12.21 24.09 -8.18
CA VAL A 158 -10.90 24.28 -7.52
C VAL A 158 -9.83 24.75 -8.51
N LEU A 159 -9.87 24.30 -9.76
CA LEU A 159 -9.00 24.81 -10.83
C LEU A 159 -9.30 26.28 -11.18
N GLY A 160 -10.55 26.73 -11.03
CA GLY A 160 -10.93 28.12 -11.22
C GLY A 160 -10.43 29.08 -10.12
N GLY A 161 -10.07 28.56 -8.94
CA GLY A 161 -9.63 29.34 -7.77
C GLY A 161 -8.12 29.36 -7.52
N MET A 162 -7.31 28.69 -8.35
CA MET A 162 -5.84 28.74 -8.21
C MET A 162 -5.28 30.07 -8.73
N PRO A 163 -4.38 30.75 -7.99
CA PRO A 163 -3.62 31.86 -8.54
C PRO A 163 -2.83 31.39 -9.77
N LYS A 164 -3.03 32.06 -10.90
CA LYS A 164 -2.36 31.76 -12.18
C LYS A 164 -0.83 31.84 -12.09
N ASP A 165 -0.31 32.48 -11.05
CA ASP A 165 1.12 32.67 -10.80
C ASP A 165 1.85 31.42 -10.29
N LEU A 166 1.12 30.32 -10.01
CA LEU A 166 1.72 29.01 -9.74
C LEU A 166 2.12 28.25 -11.02
N PHE A 167 1.71 28.75 -12.20
CA PHE A 167 2.08 28.22 -13.51
C PHE A 167 3.03 29.20 -14.23
N LEU A 168 4.17 29.50 -13.64
CA LEU A 168 5.27 30.15 -14.35
C LEU A 168 6.24 29.09 -14.87
N ASP A 169 6.33 29.05 -16.21
CA ASP A 169 7.27 28.31 -17.07
C ASP A 169 7.06 26.81 -17.31
N LEU A 170 5.83 26.41 -17.63
CA LEU A 170 5.63 25.30 -18.56
C LEU A 170 5.31 25.88 -19.94
N PRO A 171 6.12 25.63 -20.98
CA PRO A 171 5.80 26.10 -22.32
C PRO A 171 4.52 25.41 -22.79
N GLU A 172 3.47 26.20 -23.04
CA GLU A 172 2.22 25.69 -23.61
C GLU A 172 2.50 25.01 -24.97
N PRO A 173 2.07 23.76 -25.19
CA PRO A 173 2.18 23.12 -26.49
C PRO A 173 1.01 23.62 -27.35
N GLY A 174 1.19 24.73 -28.07
CA GLY A 174 0.12 25.15 -28.98
C GLY A 174 0.16 26.52 -29.64
N ARG A 175 1.17 27.37 -29.43
CA ARG A 175 1.26 28.63 -30.20
C ARG A 175 2.45 28.64 -31.14
N GLU A 176 2.15 28.21 -32.36
CA GLU A 176 2.95 28.43 -33.55
C GLU A 176 3.42 29.87 -33.66
N ALA A 177 4.65 30.01 -34.16
CA ALA A 177 5.29 31.26 -34.52
C ALA A 177 4.45 32.02 -35.56
N GLY A 178 4.17 33.30 -35.31
CA GLY A 178 3.54 34.14 -36.33
C GLY A 178 3.29 35.58 -35.90
N SER A 179 4.08 36.49 -36.47
CA SER A 179 3.75 37.90 -36.71
C SER A 179 4.04 38.92 -35.60
N ALA A 180 5.32 39.29 -35.47
CA ALA A 180 5.70 40.61 -34.97
C ALA A 180 5.36 41.69 -36.02
N LYS A 181 4.27 42.46 -35.80
CA LYS A 181 4.00 43.70 -36.56
C LYS A 181 4.38 44.90 -35.70
N LYS A 182 5.59 45.43 -35.94
CA LYS A 182 5.98 46.80 -35.57
C LYS A 182 5.11 47.77 -36.37
N GLN A 183 4.33 48.62 -35.69
CA GLN A 183 3.92 49.92 -36.22
C GLN A 183 4.71 50.98 -35.47
N GLY A 184 5.68 51.60 -36.16
CA GLY A 184 6.32 52.84 -35.74
C GLY A 184 5.50 54.05 -36.19
N PRO A 185 5.69 55.23 -35.56
CA PRO A 185 4.96 56.43 -35.91
C PRO A 185 5.65 57.19 -37.05
N ARG A 186 4.86 57.79 -37.95
CA ARG A 186 5.24 58.90 -38.84
C ARG A 186 4.03 59.85 -38.85
N ALA A 187 4.18 61.05 -38.29
CA ALA A 187 4.63 62.28 -38.96
C ALA A 187 3.50 62.89 -39.78
#